data_AF-A0A1Q4F6N1-F1
#
_entry.id   AF-A0A1Q4F6N1-F1
#
_cell.length_a   1.000
_cell.length_b   1.000
_cell.length_c   1.000
_cell.angle_alpha   90.00
_cell.angle_beta   90.00
_cell.angle_gamma   90.00
#
_symmetry.space_group_name_H-M   'P 1'
#
loop_
_entity.id
_entity.type
_entity.pdbx_description
1 polymer ?
#
loop_
_entity_poly.entity_id
_entity_poly.type
_entity_poly.pdbx_seq_one_letter_code
_entity_poly.pdbx_strand_id
1 'polypeptide(L)'
;MRSRLLCFIIYLFIAACTKEEANKPEPEEQNPSVMGDITGKWDIRYPDAPTNGDLLLGYIEFLSDSTVIFTDLSVDHTMVGEFNVKDNKSIVLSINTSLLNVTVKNDSLFFELFSGELIDKFLAVKDPNATPEGASRLLCRDWSLSKKEGGIEMYDQLNRYREEEIIEAKVVFSASGAYFWRYFKENGMYSTPGRQNWDWHSNIDNAIRYWDPRVEPDNNVYQTIYELTDSTLIMGHPQINGNLYFTPVRN
;
A
#
# COMPACT_ATOMS: atom_id res chain seq x y z
N MET A 1 76.06 44.60 18.59
CA MET A 1 75.11 45.70 18.82
C MET A 1 73.99 45.61 17.79
N ARG A 2 72.74 45.47 18.25
CA ARG A 2 71.43 45.68 17.54
C ARG A 2 71.17 44.77 16.31
N SER A 3 70.22 43.81 16.40
CA SER A 3 68.75 43.98 16.15
C SER A 3 68.44 43.64 14.68
N ARG A 4 67.53 42.77 14.22
CA ARG A 4 66.35 41.98 14.65
C ARG A 4 66.25 40.82 13.62
N LEU A 5 65.91 39.56 13.93
CA LEU A 5 64.69 38.98 14.51
C LEU A 5 63.50 38.87 13.52
N LEU A 6 63.03 37.62 13.32
CA LEU A 6 61.75 37.10 12.78
C LEU A 6 61.52 37.19 11.25
N CYS A 7 61.01 36.18 10.52
CA CYS A 7 60.20 35.02 10.91
C CYS A 7 60.20 33.91 9.81
N PHE A 8 60.46 32.68 10.22
CA PHE A 8 59.79 31.39 9.92
C PHE A 8 59.37 30.99 8.48
N ILE A 9 60.02 29.95 7.90
CA ILE A 9 59.64 28.50 7.81
C ILE A 9 58.80 28.17 6.55
N ILE A 10 59.42 27.66 5.46
CA ILE A 10 59.53 26.25 4.98
C ILE A 10 58.14 25.65 4.62
N TYR A 11 57.86 25.21 3.40
CA TYR A 11 58.13 23.85 2.87
C TYR A 11 57.83 23.84 1.35
N LEU A 12 58.83 23.58 0.50
CA LEU A 12 59.21 22.26 -0.04
C LEU A 12 58.11 21.56 -0.88
N PHE A 13 58.45 21.40 -2.17
CA PHE A 13 58.09 20.30 -3.08
C PHE A 13 56.62 20.06 -3.42
N ILE A 14 56.24 20.45 -4.65
CA ILE A 14 55.44 19.57 -5.50
C ILE A 14 56.02 19.62 -6.91
N ALA A 15 56.79 18.59 -7.27
CA ALA A 15 57.10 18.25 -8.65
C ALA A 15 56.81 16.77 -8.87
N ALA A 16 55.95 16.53 -9.86
CA ALA A 16 55.77 15.31 -10.64
C ALA A 16 55.23 14.06 -9.92
N CYS A 17 53.99 13.68 -10.25
CA CYS A 17 53.71 12.32 -10.73
C CYS A 17 52.43 12.30 -11.57
N THR A 18 52.59 11.73 -12.77
CA THR A 18 51.64 10.91 -13.54
C THR A 18 50.19 11.37 -13.66
N LYS A 19 49.85 11.68 -14.92
CA LYS A 19 48.52 11.75 -15.49
C LYS A 19 47.87 10.35 -15.41
N GLU A 20 47.29 10.02 -14.26
CA GLU A 20 46.26 8.98 -14.18
C GLU A 20 45.05 9.49 -14.97
N GLU A 21 44.63 8.73 -15.98
CA GLU A 21 43.26 8.80 -16.45
C GLU A 21 42.37 8.44 -15.26
N ALA A 22 41.87 9.47 -14.59
CA ALA A 22 40.73 9.32 -13.71
C ALA A 22 39.60 8.77 -14.60
N ASN A 23 39.35 7.46 -14.49
CA ASN A 23 38.06 6.88 -14.80
C ASN A 23 37.04 7.79 -14.12
N LYS A 24 36.40 8.67 -14.91
CA LYS A 24 35.16 9.28 -14.48
C LYS A 24 34.29 8.11 -14.04
N PRO A 25 33.75 8.08 -12.82
CA PRO A 25 32.70 7.14 -12.52
C PRO A 25 31.65 7.33 -13.62
N GLU A 26 31.31 6.23 -14.30
CA GLU A 26 30.12 6.20 -15.14
C GLU A 26 28.99 6.85 -14.32
N PRO A 27 28.18 7.73 -14.94
CA PRO A 27 27.01 8.22 -14.24
C PRO A 27 26.25 7.00 -13.77
N GLU A 28 26.13 6.82 -12.45
CA GLU A 28 25.29 5.78 -11.87
C GLU A 28 23.96 5.88 -12.60
N GLU A 29 23.63 4.82 -13.34
CA GLU A 29 22.31 4.64 -13.92
C GLU A 29 21.34 4.96 -12.79
N GLN A 30 20.57 6.04 -12.94
CA GLN A 30 19.55 6.41 -11.98
C GLN A 30 18.58 5.24 -11.94
N ASN A 31 18.80 4.33 -11.00
CA ASN A 31 17.92 3.20 -10.78
C ASN A 31 16.52 3.80 -10.59
N PRO A 32 15.54 3.44 -11.42
CA PRO A 32 14.18 3.90 -11.23
C PRO A 32 13.79 3.60 -9.78
N SER A 33 13.17 4.57 -9.12
CA SER A 33 12.70 4.40 -7.76
C SER A 33 11.81 3.15 -7.72
N VAL A 34 12.16 2.19 -6.86
CA VAL A 34 11.41 0.93 -6.67
C VAL A 34 9.91 1.15 -6.53
N MET A 35 9.49 2.31 -6.01
CA MET A 35 8.08 2.74 -5.92
C MET A 35 7.31 2.70 -7.25
N GLY A 36 7.93 3.13 -8.35
CA GLY A 36 7.27 3.16 -9.66
C GLY A 36 6.99 1.75 -10.19
N ASP A 37 7.89 0.81 -9.89
CA ASP A 37 7.86 -0.52 -10.48
C ASP A 37 6.98 -1.51 -9.69
N ILE A 38 6.77 -1.27 -8.39
CA ILE A 38 6.02 -2.19 -7.50
C ILE A 38 4.51 -1.93 -7.43
N THR A 39 4.00 -0.82 -7.95
CA THR A 39 2.55 -0.53 -7.86
C THR A 39 1.73 -1.59 -8.60
N GLY A 40 0.66 -2.08 -7.95
CA GLY A 40 -0.22 -3.15 -8.44
C GLY A 40 -0.27 -4.36 -7.50
N LYS A 41 -1.04 -5.38 -7.90
CA LYS A 41 -1.16 -6.66 -7.19
C LYS A 41 -0.12 -7.67 -7.69
N TRP A 42 0.45 -8.42 -6.75
CA TRP A 42 1.46 -9.44 -6.98
C TRP A 42 1.05 -10.73 -6.28
N ASP A 43 0.86 -11.78 -7.06
CA ASP A 43 0.50 -13.12 -6.58
C ASP A 43 1.75 -13.83 -6.05
N ILE A 44 1.79 -14.11 -4.75
CA ILE A 44 2.94 -14.69 -4.05
C ILE A 44 3.00 -16.20 -4.28
N ARG A 45 4.18 -16.70 -4.59
CA ARG A 45 4.49 -18.10 -4.90
C ARG A 45 5.81 -18.50 -4.24
N TYR A 46 6.04 -19.81 -4.09
CA TYR A 46 7.38 -20.31 -3.79
C TYR A 46 8.32 -20.05 -4.98
N PRO A 47 9.60 -19.69 -4.75
CA PRO A 47 10.55 -19.39 -5.83
C PRO A 47 10.73 -20.54 -6.84
N ASP A 48 10.63 -21.78 -6.36
CA ASP A 48 10.79 -22.99 -7.17
C ASP A 48 9.45 -23.54 -7.72
N ALA A 49 8.34 -22.83 -7.50
CA ALA A 49 7.03 -23.27 -7.98
C ALA A 49 6.94 -23.17 -9.53
N PRO A 50 6.35 -24.16 -10.22
CA PRO A 50 6.05 -24.04 -11.64
C PRO A 50 5.20 -22.79 -11.91
N THR A 51 5.53 -22.04 -12.96
CA THR A 51 4.80 -20.83 -13.36
C THR A 51 3.33 -21.09 -13.74
N ASN A 52 2.96 -22.36 -13.94
CA ASN A 52 1.66 -22.81 -14.45
C ASN A 52 0.54 -22.94 -13.39
N GLY A 53 0.71 -22.38 -12.18
CA GLY A 53 -0.44 -21.90 -11.40
C GLY A 53 -0.82 -22.60 -10.10
N ASP A 54 -0.12 -23.64 -9.64
CA ASP A 54 -0.69 -24.51 -8.59
C ASP A 54 -0.30 -24.17 -7.13
N LEU A 55 0.52 -23.16 -6.87
CA LEU A 55 0.93 -22.80 -5.50
C LEU A 55 0.90 -21.28 -5.26
N LEU A 56 -0.29 -20.70 -5.40
CA LEU A 56 -0.58 -19.37 -4.84
C LEU A 56 -0.54 -19.47 -3.31
N LEU A 57 0.23 -18.60 -2.66
CA LEU A 57 0.30 -18.53 -1.19
C LEU A 57 -0.50 -17.36 -0.62
N GLY A 58 -0.89 -16.43 -1.48
CA GLY A 58 -1.47 -15.16 -1.11
C GLY A 58 -1.11 -14.12 -2.16
N TYR A 59 -1.36 -12.86 -1.84
CA TYR A 59 -0.94 -11.75 -2.67
C TYR A 59 -0.50 -10.57 -1.81
N ILE A 60 0.33 -9.72 -2.42
CA ILE A 60 0.64 -8.39 -1.91
C ILE A 60 0.25 -7.37 -2.97
N GLU A 61 -0.41 -6.31 -2.55
CA GLU A 61 -0.82 -5.22 -3.43
C GLU A 61 -0.30 -3.90 -2.88
N PHE A 62 0.40 -3.16 -3.74
CA PHE A 62 0.92 -1.82 -3.44
C PHE A 62 0.08 -0.80 -4.20
N LEU A 63 -0.56 0.09 -3.44
CA LEU A 63 -1.32 1.21 -3.99
C LEU A 63 -0.41 2.44 -4.10
N SER A 64 -0.80 3.38 -4.98
CA SER A 64 -0.01 4.58 -5.28
C SER A 64 0.11 5.55 -4.10
N ASP A 65 -0.76 5.45 -3.11
CA ASP A 65 -0.81 6.28 -1.89
C ASP A 65 0.05 5.71 -0.73
N SER A 66 0.92 4.73 -1.03
CA SER A 66 1.71 3.98 -0.05
C SER A 66 0.91 3.04 0.86
N THR A 67 -0.33 2.70 0.49
CA THR A 67 -1.09 1.63 1.14
C THR A 67 -0.64 0.26 0.64
N VAL A 68 -0.48 -0.70 1.55
CA VAL A 68 -0.21 -2.11 1.25
C VAL A 68 -1.36 -2.98 1.73
N ILE A 69 -1.76 -3.93 0.89
CA ILE A 69 -2.66 -5.02 1.24
C ILE A 69 -1.86 -6.31 1.12
N PHE A 70 -1.74 -7.05 2.22
CA PHE A 70 -1.10 -8.36 2.25
C PHE A 70 -2.12 -9.38 2.74
N THR A 71 -2.38 -10.40 1.93
CA THR A 71 -3.36 -11.44 2.22
C THR A 71 -2.72 -12.79 1.98
N ASP A 72 -2.80 -13.69 2.96
CA ASP A 72 -2.47 -15.10 2.73
C ASP A 72 -3.69 -15.85 2.12
N LEU A 73 -3.59 -17.16 1.89
CA LEU A 73 -4.71 -17.95 1.36
C LEU A 73 -5.97 -17.96 2.25
N SER A 74 -5.85 -17.60 3.53
CA SER A 74 -6.96 -17.40 4.45
C SER A 74 -7.43 -15.95 4.39
N VAL A 75 -8.72 -15.77 4.09
CA VAL A 75 -9.37 -14.45 4.12
C VAL A 75 -9.23 -13.76 5.49
N ASP A 76 -9.08 -14.53 6.56
CA ASP A 76 -8.98 -14.03 7.93
C ASP A 76 -7.60 -13.42 8.26
N HIS A 77 -6.59 -13.64 7.41
CA HIS A 77 -5.25 -13.09 7.60
C HIS A 77 -4.92 -12.07 6.51
N THR A 78 -5.74 -11.02 6.46
CA THR A 78 -5.44 -9.84 5.66
C THR A 78 -4.89 -8.73 6.55
N MET A 79 -3.74 -8.20 6.16
CA MET A 79 -3.17 -6.97 6.68
C MET A 79 -3.41 -5.86 5.66
N VAL A 80 -4.04 -4.78 6.13
CA VAL A 80 -4.09 -3.52 5.38
C VAL A 80 -3.32 -2.51 6.21
N GLY A 81 -2.34 -1.87 5.61
CA GLY A 81 -1.44 -0.97 6.31
C GLY A 81 -0.70 -0.07 5.34
N GLU A 82 0.39 0.49 5.82
CA GLU A 82 1.23 1.40 5.06
C GLU A 82 2.56 0.74 4.78
N PHE A 83 3.16 1.05 3.64
CA PHE A 83 4.53 0.66 3.37
C PHE A 83 5.44 1.87 3.20
N ASN A 84 6.73 1.66 3.47
CA ASN A 84 7.75 2.66 3.26
C ASN A 84 8.97 2.02 2.60
N VAL A 85 9.37 2.54 1.43
CA VAL A 85 10.59 2.13 0.75
C VAL A 85 11.77 2.83 1.42
N LYS A 86 12.57 2.06 2.18
CA LYS A 86 13.73 2.60 2.91
C LYS A 86 14.92 2.84 1.98
N ASP A 87 15.12 1.94 1.03
CA ASP A 87 16.18 2.00 0.02
C ASP A 87 15.72 1.22 -1.23
N ASN A 88 16.59 1.10 -2.24
CA ASN A 88 16.27 0.42 -3.50
C ASN A 88 16.12 -1.12 -3.36
N LYS A 89 16.16 -1.68 -2.15
CA LYS A 89 16.07 -3.13 -1.92
C LYS A 89 15.20 -3.49 -0.71
N SER A 90 14.69 -2.53 0.05
CA SER A 90 13.94 -2.81 1.27
C SER A 90 12.66 -1.98 1.39
N ILE A 91 11.58 -2.69 1.73
CA ILE A 91 10.24 -2.14 1.91
C ILE A 91 9.76 -2.54 3.29
N VAL A 92 9.50 -1.57 4.16
CA VAL A 92 8.96 -1.80 5.49
C VAL A 92 7.44 -1.80 5.41
N LEU A 93 6.80 -2.86 5.93
CA LEU A 93 5.34 -2.98 5.98
C LEU A 93 4.79 -2.75 7.40
N SER A 94 5.58 -3.08 8.43
CA SER A 94 5.26 -2.84 9.83
C SER A 94 6.55 -2.83 10.67
N ILE A 95 6.44 -2.59 11.99
CA ILE A 95 7.60 -2.64 12.90
C ILE A 95 8.35 -3.99 12.86
N ASN A 96 7.64 -5.08 12.60
CA ASN A 96 8.18 -6.44 12.60
C ASN A 96 8.04 -7.16 11.25
N THR A 97 7.67 -6.43 10.20
CA THR A 97 7.44 -7.01 8.86
C THR A 97 8.09 -6.15 7.79
N SER A 98 8.93 -6.75 6.96
CA SER A 98 9.62 -6.05 5.87
C SER A 98 9.91 -7.00 4.71
N LEU A 99 9.95 -6.45 3.50
CA LEU A 99 10.49 -7.10 2.32
C LEU A 99 11.93 -6.65 2.16
N LEU A 100 12.86 -7.60 2.10
CA LEU A 100 14.28 -7.38 1.96
C LEU A 100 14.76 -7.91 0.60
N ASN A 101 15.90 -7.40 0.13
CA ASN A 101 16.51 -7.80 -1.15
C ASN A 101 15.54 -7.75 -2.34
N VAL A 102 14.63 -6.79 -2.32
CA VAL A 102 13.57 -6.62 -3.32
C VAL A 102 14.20 -6.36 -4.69
N THR A 103 13.81 -7.18 -5.67
CA THR A 103 14.22 -7.04 -7.07
C THR A 103 13.01 -7.20 -7.98
N VAL A 104 12.77 -6.21 -8.84
CA VAL A 104 11.72 -6.26 -9.86
C VAL A 104 12.35 -6.56 -11.22
N LYS A 105 11.81 -7.53 -11.96
CA LYS A 105 12.22 -7.84 -13.33
C LYS A 105 11.08 -8.48 -14.11
N ASN A 106 10.70 -7.89 -15.25
CA ASN A 106 9.70 -8.45 -16.18
C ASN A 106 8.46 -9.00 -15.46
N ASP A 107 7.73 -8.13 -14.74
CA ASP A 107 6.52 -8.49 -13.98
C ASP A 107 6.72 -9.55 -12.88
N SER A 108 7.97 -9.79 -12.47
CA SER A 108 8.32 -10.63 -11.32
C SER A 108 8.96 -9.78 -10.22
N LEU A 109 8.52 -10.01 -8.99
CA LEU A 109 9.01 -9.39 -7.76
C LEU A 109 9.65 -10.49 -6.91
N PHE A 110 10.97 -10.46 -6.77
CA PHE A 110 11.72 -11.35 -5.88
C PHE A 110 12.01 -10.63 -4.57
N PHE A 111 11.78 -11.29 -3.44
CA PHE A 111 12.03 -10.71 -2.13
C PHE A 111 12.24 -11.76 -1.04
N GLU A 112 12.84 -11.32 0.06
CA GLU A 112 12.90 -12.03 1.33
C GLU A 112 11.87 -11.40 2.28
N LEU A 113 10.87 -12.16 2.73
CA LEU A 113 9.92 -11.69 3.74
C LEU A 113 10.53 -11.90 5.12
N PHE A 114 10.86 -10.80 5.78
CA PHE A 114 11.19 -10.78 7.19
C PHE A 114 9.92 -10.58 8.02
N SER A 115 9.63 -11.52 8.91
CA SER A 115 8.51 -11.47 9.85
C SER A 115 8.96 -11.89 11.24
N GLY A 116 9.40 -10.92 12.05
CA GLY A 116 9.93 -11.15 13.39
C GLY A 116 11.27 -11.89 13.39
N GLU A 117 11.27 -13.20 13.59
CA GLU A 117 12.49 -14.02 13.63
C GLU A 117 12.66 -14.90 12.37
N LEU A 118 11.67 -14.91 11.49
CA LEU A 118 11.65 -15.74 10.28
C LEU A 118 12.01 -14.89 9.05
N ILE A 119 12.83 -15.46 8.18
CA ILE A 119 13.15 -14.93 6.85
C ILE A 119 12.93 -16.04 5.83
N ASP A 120 11.98 -15.82 4.92
CA ASP A 120 11.69 -16.75 3.82
C ASP A 120 11.76 -16.04 2.47
N LYS A 121 12.11 -16.80 1.42
CA LYS A 121 12.27 -16.28 0.06
C LYS A 121 11.02 -16.52 -0.76
N PHE A 122 10.60 -15.50 -1.49
CA PHE A 122 9.41 -15.55 -2.32
C PHE A 122 9.65 -14.96 -3.71
N LEU A 123 8.84 -15.46 -4.64
CA LEU A 123 8.62 -14.88 -5.95
C LEU A 123 7.16 -14.47 -6.01
N ALA A 124 6.88 -13.22 -6.36
CA ALA A 124 5.54 -12.79 -6.70
C ALA A 124 5.46 -12.35 -8.16
N VAL A 125 4.32 -12.62 -8.80
CA VAL A 125 4.09 -12.30 -10.22
C VAL A 125 2.99 -11.27 -10.31
N LYS A 126 3.18 -10.22 -11.12
CA LYS A 126 2.21 -9.14 -11.28
C LYS A 126 0.93 -9.68 -11.90
N ASP A 127 -0.22 -9.34 -11.31
CA ASP A 127 -1.53 -9.60 -11.89
C ASP A 127 -1.87 -8.47 -12.86
N PRO A 128 -1.85 -8.71 -14.20
CA PRO A 128 -2.09 -7.65 -15.17
C PRO A 128 -3.53 -7.13 -15.13
N ASN A 129 -4.48 -7.92 -14.59
CA ASN A 129 -5.89 -7.55 -14.54
C ASN A 129 -6.22 -6.66 -13.33
N ALA A 130 -5.30 -6.55 -12.36
CA ALA A 130 -5.47 -5.76 -11.14
C ALA A 130 -4.84 -4.35 -11.26
N THR A 131 -4.75 -3.80 -12.47
CA THR A 131 -4.28 -2.44 -12.70
C THR A 131 -5.48 -1.49 -12.72
N PRO A 132 -5.63 -0.56 -11.76
CA PRO A 132 -6.81 0.28 -11.71
C PRO A 132 -6.82 1.29 -12.87
N GLU A 133 -8.00 1.52 -13.45
CA GLU A 133 -8.24 2.49 -14.53
C GLU A 133 -9.42 3.41 -14.21
N GLY A 134 -9.44 4.58 -14.83
CA GLY A 134 -10.54 5.56 -14.67
C GLY A 134 -10.85 5.88 -13.21
N ALA A 135 -12.14 5.85 -12.86
CA ALA A 135 -12.63 6.11 -11.50
C ALA A 135 -12.09 5.12 -10.45
N SER A 136 -11.77 3.87 -10.83
CA SER A 136 -11.21 2.88 -9.89
C SER A 136 -9.92 3.37 -9.25
N ARG A 137 -9.09 4.16 -9.96
CA ARG A 137 -7.86 4.73 -9.40
C ARG A 137 -8.11 5.65 -8.21
N LEU A 138 -9.21 6.39 -8.23
CA LEU A 138 -9.60 7.25 -7.12
C LEU A 138 -10.08 6.41 -5.93
N LEU A 139 -10.81 5.32 -6.17
CA LEU A 139 -11.25 4.40 -5.11
C LEU A 139 -10.08 3.63 -4.46
N CYS A 140 -9.03 3.31 -5.22
CA CYS A 140 -7.89 2.50 -4.77
C CYS A 140 -6.89 3.29 -3.89
N ARG A 141 -7.39 3.82 -2.77
CA ARG A 141 -6.62 4.47 -1.69
C ARG A 141 -7.33 4.27 -0.35
N ASP A 142 -6.66 4.59 0.74
CA ASP A 142 -7.28 4.59 2.08
C ASP A 142 -8.26 5.77 2.21
N TRP A 143 -9.52 5.46 2.50
CA TRP A 143 -10.59 6.42 2.78
C TRP A 143 -10.99 6.36 4.25
N SER A 144 -11.21 7.50 4.89
CA SER A 144 -11.64 7.62 6.28
C SER A 144 -13.02 8.25 6.37
N LEU A 145 -13.87 7.65 7.20
CA LEU A 145 -15.14 8.18 7.67
C LEU A 145 -15.00 8.45 9.16
N SER A 146 -14.98 9.72 9.55
CA SER A 146 -14.90 10.09 10.96
C SER A 146 -16.27 10.42 11.55
N LYS A 147 -16.40 10.27 12.88
CA LYS A 147 -17.59 10.74 13.61
C LYS A 147 -17.93 12.21 13.36
N LYS A 148 -16.91 13.05 13.14
CA LYS A 148 -17.08 14.49 12.91
C LYS A 148 -17.78 14.79 11.57
N GLU A 149 -17.54 13.95 10.58
CA GLU A 149 -18.12 14.08 9.23
C GLU A 149 -19.52 13.45 9.14
N GLY A 150 -19.93 12.70 10.17
CA GLY A 150 -21.22 12.04 10.27
C GLY A 150 -21.29 10.73 9.49
N GLY A 151 -22.19 9.83 9.88
CA GLY A 151 -22.39 8.54 9.22
C GLY A 151 -21.65 7.37 9.88
N ILE A 152 -20.80 7.61 10.89
CA ILE A 152 -20.20 6.53 11.69
C ILE A 152 -21.24 5.88 12.62
N GLU A 153 -22.31 6.60 12.98
CA GLU A 153 -23.30 6.18 13.96
C GLU A 153 -24.04 4.90 13.55
N MET A 154 -24.05 4.57 12.25
CA MET A 154 -24.59 3.30 11.75
C MET A 154 -23.82 2.09 12.28
N TYR A 155 -22.50 2.22 12.47
CA TYR A 155 -21.64 1.14 12.96
C TYR A 155 -21.76 1.00 14.47
N ASP A 156 -22.06 2.09 15.19
CA ASP A 156 -22.39 2.04 16.62
C ASP A 156 -23.76 1.38 16.89
N GLN A 157 -24.74 1.56 16.00
CA GLN A 157 -26.05 0.90 16.14
C GLN A 157 -25.96 -0.63 16.05
N LEU A 158 -25.02 -1.16 15.25
CA LEU A 158 -24.71 -2.59 15.19
C LEU A 158 -23.88 -3.06 16.40
N ASN A 159 -23.29 -2.14 17.15
CA ASN A 159 -22.44 -2.36 18.32
C ASN A 159 -23.13 -2.10 19.67
N ARG A 160 -24.46 -2.09 19.71
CA ARG A 160 -25.35 -1.77 20.86
C ARG A 160 -25.04 -2.44 22.23
N TYR A 161 -24.07 -3.34 22.31
CA TYR A 161 -23.73 -4.11 23.51
C TYR A 161 -22.29 -3.88 24.02
N ARG A 162 -21.56 -2.85 23.56
CA ARG A 162 -20.14 -2.67 23.93
C ARG A 162 -19.83 -1.25 24.44
N GLU A 163 -18.89 -1.17 25.38
CA GLU A 163 -18.63 0.01 26.24
C GLU A 163 -17.91 1.17 25.53
N GLU A 164 -17.21 0.91 24.43
CA GLU A 164 -16.41 1.91 23.72
C GLU A 164 -16.95 2.15 22.30
N GLU A 165 -17.12 3.43 21.95
CA GLU A 165 -17.70 3.93 20.69
C GLU A 165 -16.70 3.87 19.52
N ILE A 166 -17.19 3.58 18.30
CA ILE A 166 -16.37 3.69 17.08
C ILE A 166 -16.25 5.18 16.71
N ILE A 167 -15.01 5.67 16.60
CA ILE A 167 -14.74 7.08 16.27
C ILE A 167 -14.36 7.29 14.79
N GLU A 168 -13.90 6.24 14.13
CA GLU A 168 -13.45 6.27 12.74
C GLU A 168 -13.64 4.89 12.09
N ALA A 169 -14.05 4.88 10.82
CA ALA A 169 -14.00 3.72 9.95
C ALA A 169 -13.08 4.04 8.78
N LYS A 170 -12.13 3.14 8.47
CA LYS A 170 -11.31 3.23 7.26
C LYS A 170 -11.72 2.17 6.28
N VAL A 171 -11.82 2.54 5.01
CA VAL A 171 -12.19 1.64 3.93
C VAL A 171 -11.18 1.70 2.79
N VAL A 172 -10.98 0.58 2.11
CA VAL A 172 -10.02 0.46 1.00
C VAL A 172 -10.62 -0.41 -0.09
N PHE A 173 -10.59 0.07 -1.31
CA PHE A 173 -10.95 -0.68 -2.50
C PHE A 173 -9.66 -1.16 -3.17
N SER A 174 -9.38 -2.45 -3.12
CA SER A 174 -8.30 -3.06 -3.89
C SER A 174 -8.64 -3.02 -5.38
N ALA A 175 -7.63 -2.78 -6.22
CA ALA A 175 -7.78 -2.84 -7.67
C ALA A 175 -8.10 -4.27 -8.16
N SER A 176 -7.87 -5.28 -7.32
CA SER A 176 -8.22 -6.68 -7.59
C SER A 176 -9.66 -7.06 -7.21
N GLY A 177 -10.49 -6.08 -6.84
CA GLY A 177 -11.91 -6.31 -6.54
C GLY A 177 -12.18 -6.75 -5.10
N ALA A 178 -11.28 -6.46 -4.15
CA ALA A 178 -11.53 -6.66 -2.71
C ALA A 178 -11.85 -5.32 -2.01
N TYR A 179 -12.87 -5.30 -1.16
CA TYR A 179 -13.28 -4.15 -0.37
C TYR A 179 -13.02 -4.47 1.10
N PHE A 180 -12.21 -3.62 1.74
CA PHE A 180 -11.79 -3.79 3.13
C PHE A 180 -12.36 -2.67 3.99
N TRP A 181 -12.76 -3.01 5.22
CA TRP A 181 -13.11 -2.00 6.23
C TRP A 181 -12.50 -2.33 7.59
N ARG A 182 -12.10 -1.30 8.32
CA ARG A 182 -11.51 -1.36 9.66
C ARG A 182 -12.17 -0.31 10.55
N TYR A 183 -12.55 -0.70 11.77
CA TYR A 183 -13.10 0.23 12.76
C TYR A 183 -12.05 0.59 13.81
N PHE A 184 -12.05 1.85 14.21
CA PHE A 184 -11.12 2.40 15.20
C PHE A 184 -11.88 3.00 16.38
N LYS A 185 -11.32 2.80 17.56
CA LYS A 185 -11.70 3.40 18.84
C LYS A 185 -10.57 4.29 19.34
N GLU A 186 -10.78 4.98 20.45
CA GLU A 186 -9.76 5.88 21.03
C GLU A 186 -8.42 5.18 21.31
N ASN A 187 -8.44 3.89 21.66
CA ASN A 187 -7.26 3.07 21.96
C ASN A 187 -6.64 2.39 20.72
N GLY A 188 -7.18 2.60 19.51
CA GLY A 188 -6.66 2.09 18.26
C GLY A 188 -7.64 1.21 17.48
N MET A 189 -7.09 0.32 16.65
CA MET A 189 -7.88 -0.56 15.78
C MET A 189 -8.69 -1.55 16.61
N TYR A 190 -10.01 -1.57 16.39
CA TYR A 190 -10.96 -2.36 17.16
C TYR A 190 -11.33 -3.69 16.51
N SER A 191 -11.37 -3.75 15.17
CA SER A 191 -11.74 -4.96 14.44
C SER A 191 -10.61 -5.43 13.53
N THR A 192 -10.56 -6.74 13.28
CA THR A 192 -9.86 -7.25 12.10
C THR A 192 -10.49 -6.64 10.84
N PRO A 193 -9.72 -6.49 9.75
CA PRO A 193 -10.28 -6.02 8.49
C PRO A 193 -11.39 -6.97 8.05
N GLY A 194 -12.62 -6.47 7.91
CA GLY A 194 -13.65 -7.20 7.18
C GLY A 194 -13.35 -7.13 5.69
N ARG A 195 -13.71 -8.19 4.95
CA ARG A 195 -13.48 -8.28 3.50
C ARG A 195 -14.79 -8.60 2.79
N GLN A 196 -15.04 -7.88 1.71
CA GLN A 196 -16.02 -8.21 0.67
C GLN A 196 -15.32 -8.20 -0.69
N ASN A 197 -15.99 -8.75 -1.69
CA ASN A 197 -15.67 -8.44 -3.07
C ASN A 197 -16.40 -7.17 -3.50
N TRP A 198 -15.88 -6.46 -4.50
CA TRP A 198 -16.56 -5.35 -5.13
C TRP A 198 -16.25 -5.26 -6.62
N ASP A 199 -17.14 -4.62 -7.35
CA ASP A 199 -16.91 -4.15 -8.71
C ASP A 199 -17.85 -2.98 -9.06
N TRP A 200 -17.68 -2.43 -10.26
CA TRP A 200 -18.62 -1.46 -10.81
C TRP A 200 -19.94 -2.13 -11.19
N HIS A 201 -21.04 -1.46 -10.91
CA HIS A 201 -22.35 -1.91 -11.33
C HIS A 201 -22.47 -1.89 -12.85
N SER A 202 -22.87 -3.02 -13.45
CA SER A 202 -22.90 -3.22 -14.90
C SER A 202 -23.77 -2.24 -15.70
N ASN A 203 -24.79 -1.64 -15.08
CA ASN A 203 -25.78 -0.78 -15.76
C ASN A 203 -25.97 0.60 -15.11
N ILE A 204 -25.16 0.96 -14.10
CA ILE A 204 -25.31 2.22 -13.37
C ILE A 204 -23.90 2.80 -13.17
N ASP A 205 -23.56 3.80 -13.96
CA ASP A 205 -22.19 4.30 -14.11
C ASP A 205 -21.54 4.78 -12.80
N ASN A 206 -22.36 5.24 -11.86
CA ASN A 206 -21.90 5.76 -10.58
C ASN A 206 -22.28 4.84 -9.41
N ALA A 207 -22.40 3.53 -9.63
CA ALA A 207 -22.67 2.59 -8.54
C ALA A 207 -21.63 1.47 -8.48
N ILE A 208 -21.35 1.03 -7.26
CA ILE A 208 -20.54 -0.14 -6.97
C ILE A 208 -21.40 -1.24 -6.38
N ARG A 209 -21.12 -2.49 -6.74
CA ARG A 209 -21.65 -3.66 -6.06
C ARG A 209 -20.62 -4.16 -5.07
N TYR A 210 -21.09 -4.73 -3.98
CA TYR A 210 -20.24 -5.46 -3.05
C TYR A 210 -20.98 -6.68 -2.53
N TRP A 211 -20.23 -7.75 -2.26
CA TRP A 211 -20.82 -9.02 -1.84
C TRP A 211 -19.87 -9.83 -0.97
N ASP A 212 -20.43 -10.74 -0.20
CA ASP A 212 -19.64 -11.70 0.57
C ASP A 212 -18.83 -12.58 -0.40
N PRO A 213 -17.52 -12.82 -0.19
CA PRO A 213 -16.71 -13.60 -1.12
C PRO A 213 -17.20 -15.05 -1.36
N ARG A 214 -18.12 -15.54 -0.53
CA ARG A 214 -18.70 -16.89 -0.61
C ARG A 214 -19.99 -16.96 -1.44
N VAL A 215 -20.49 -15.85 -1.95
CA VAL A 215 -21.74 -15.79 -2.73
C VAL A 215 -21.50 -15.11 -4.08
N GLU A 216 -22.47 -15.26 -4.98
CA GLU A 216 -22.48 -14.55 -6.26
C GLU A 216 -22.96 -13.10 -6.08
N PRO A 217 -22.47 -12.14 -6.91
CA PRO A 217 -22.90 -10.75 -6.82
C PRO A 217 -24.37 -10.60 -7.23
N ASP A 218 -25.16 -9.93 -6.38
CA ASP A 218 -26.53 -9.50 -6.70
C ASP A 218 -26.51 -8.07 -7.27
N ASN A 219 -27.00 -7.89 -8.50
CA ASN A 219 -27.11 -6.57 -9.14
C ASN A 219 -28.03 -5.60 -8.39
N ASN A 220 -28.94 -6.09 -7.54
CA ASN A 220 -29.83 -5.22 -6.77
C ASN A 220 -29.19 -4.72 -5.46
N VAL A 221 -28.01 -5.24 -5.10
CA VAL A 221 -27.26 -4.84 -3.91
C VAL A 221 -26.07 -3.99 -4.34
N TYR A 222 -26.28 -2.67 -4.30
CA TYR A 222 -25.27 -1.70 -4.71
C TYR A 222 -25.31 -0.44 -3.84
N GLN A 223 -24.23 0.34 -3.91
CA GLN A 223 -24.12 1.67 -3.35
C GLN A 223 -23.86 2.68 -4.45
N THR A 224 -24.58 3.79 -4.42
CA THR A 224 -24.38 4.91 -5.35
C THR A 224 -23.26 5.80 -4.84
N ILE A 225 -22.31 6.10 -5.70
CA ILE A 225 -21.28 7.13 -5.53
C ILE A 225 -21.87 8.45 -6.05
N TYR A 226 -22.04 9.42 -5.16
CA TYR A 226 -22.51 10.76 -5.49
C TYR A 226 -21.36 11.70 -5.86
N GLU A 227 -20.20 11.52 -5.25
CA GLU A 227 -18.99 12.28 -5.53
C GLU A 227 -17.77 11.38 -5.36
N LEU A 228 -16.83 11.48 -6.30
CA LEU A 228 -15.54 10.82 -6.25
C LEU A 228 -14.49 11.73 -6.89
N THR A 229 -13.68 12.35 -6.03
CA THR A 229 -12.58 13.24 -6.40
C THR A 229 -11.31 12.79 -5.66
N ASP A 230 -10.19 13.47 -5.88
CA ASP A 230 -8.97 13.17 -5.13
C ASP A 230 -9.07 13.47 -3.63
N SER A 231 -10.04 14.29 -3.21
CA SER A 231 -10.19 14.73 -1.81
C SER A 231 -11.49 14.26 -1.15
N THR A 232 -12.40 13.64 -1.90
CA THR A 232 -13.76 13.42 -1.43
C THR A 232 -14.37 12.19 -2.07
N LEU A 233 -14.93 11.32 -1.24
CA LEU A 233 -15.78 10.22 -1.65
C LEU A 233 -17.11 10.32 -0.89
N ILE A 234 -18.22 10.50 -1.62
CA ILE A 234 -19.56 10.54 -1.04
C ILE A 234 -20.35 9.35 -1.55
N MET A 235 -20.78 8.47 -0.65
CA MET A 235 -21.54 7.28 -1.00
C MET A 235 -22.91 7.27 -0.33
N GLY A 236 -23.94 6.84 -1.04
CA GLY A 236 -25.22 6.48 -0.44
C GLY A 236 -25.08 5.17 0.33
N HIS A 237 -25.85 5.00 1.40
CA HIS A 237 -25.87 3.73 2.13
C HIS A 237 -27.31 3.22 2.30
N PRO A 238 -27.62 1.97 1.91
CA PRO A 238 -29.00 1.48 1.78
C PRO A 238 -29.78 1.42 3.10
N GLN A 239 -29.10 1.40 4.25
CA GLN A 239 -29.75 1.30 5.56
C GLN A 239 -29.92 2.64 6.28
N ILE A 240 -29.42 3.74 5.70
CA ILE A 240 -29.58 5.08 6.28
C ILE A 240 -30.18 6.02 5.25
N ASN A 241 -31.10 6.88 5.69
CA ASN A 241 -31.54 8.01 4.87
C ASN A 241 -30.47 9.09 4.89
N GLY A 242 -29.35 8.86 4.19
CA GLY A 242 -28.22 9.78 4.18
C GLY A 242 -27.04 9.30 3.34
N ASN A 243 -26.03 10.17 3.26
CA ASN A 243 -24.77 9.91 2.58
C ASN A 243 -23.66 9.73 3.62
N LEU A 244 -22.69 8.90 3.27
CA LEU A 244 -21.42 8.73 3.96
C LEU A 244 -20.39 9.63 3.29
N TYR A 245 -19.68 10.42 4.09
CA TYR A 245 -18.69 11.40 3.62
C TYR A 245 -17.31 10.93 4.02
N PHE A 246 -16.55 10.45 3.04
CA PHE A 246 -15.19 9.97 3.24
C PHE A 246 -14.18 11.02 2.77
N THR A 247 -13.11 11.15 3.53
CA THR A 247 -11.91 11.90 3.17
C THR A 247 -10.75 10.94 2.93
N PRO A 248 -9.84 11.21 1.99
CA PRO A 248 -8.70 10.35 1.80
C PRO A 248 -7.79 10.47 3.03
N VAL A 249 -7.22 9.35 3.48
CA VAL A 249 -6.25 9.37 4.58
C VAL A 249 -4.99 10.13 4.16
N ARG A 250 -4.70 10.19 2.86
CA ARG A 250 -3.52 10.82 2.24
C ARG A 250 -3.86 11.40 0.87
N ASN A 251 -3.24 12.54 0.55
CA ASN A 251 -3.37 13.21 -0.75
C ASN A 251 -2.35 12.70 -1.77
#